data_AF-A0A943GY18-F1
#
_entry.id   AF-A0A943GY18-F1
#
_cell.length_a   1.000
_cell.length_b   1.000
_cell.length_c   1.000
_cell.angle_alpha   90.00
_cell.angle_beta   90.00
_cell.angle_gamma   90.00
#
_symmetry.space_group_name_H-M   'P 1'
#
loop_
_entity.id
_entity.type
_entity.pdbx_description
1 polymer ?
#
loop_
_entity_poly.entity_id
_entity_poly.type
_entity_poly.pdbx_seq_one_letter_code
_entity_poly.pdbx_strand_id
1 'polypeptide(L)'
;VSTLSCVSPTFNSTADSFTADMYNPASYTKTNLKGNTQITSGQAMYKIATSENWSIMVPVTDEEAARYQEEIGENSDSFVLHVKFRKDDTETNATTYIKNLDGQKFLQLNLNNSMVRFVSDRYIEVELGSDKNTGLKIPNSAIVEKEFLVVPKKYVGKGDNSSSDGVIKITKDKRGKESAEFVSINAYAETDDSYYVSQDNLSVGDTIQMPDSSEQYSLKDTAKRKGVYNMDKGYAIFRQIEVISDNEEYSVVQSGTKFGISLYDHIALNGSEVQEGDFLN
;
A
#
# COMPACT_ATOMS: atom_id res chain seq x y z
N VAL A 1 -1.02 14.36 1.34
CA VAL A 1 -1.31 15.67 0.70
C VAL A 1 -2.23 16.42 1.64
N SER A 2 -1.90 17.67 1.99
CA SER A 2 -2.75 18.51 2.85
C SER A 2 -3.85 19.12 2.01
N THR A 3 -5.09 18.74 2.25
CA THR A 3 -6.25 19.26 1.52
C THR A 3 -7.15 19.99 2.50
N LEU A 4 -7.41 21.27 2.22
CA LEU A 4 -8.53 21.98 2.81
C LEU A 4 -9.78 21.18 2.48
N SER A 5 -10.65 20.95 3.45
CA SER A 5 -11.78 20.05 3.28
C SER A 5 -13.03 20.65 3.89
N CYS A 6 -14.16 20.55 3.20
CA CYS A 6 -15.41 21.19 3.62
C CYS A 6 -16.20 20.22 4.51
N VAL A 7 -16.53 20.69 5.72
CA VAL A 7 -17.30 19.97 6.73
C VAL A 7 -18.76 20.20 6.45
N SER A 8 -19.54 19.15 6.22
CA SER A 8 -20.99 19.27 6.26
C SER A 8 -21.51 18.85 7.63
N PRO A 9 -21.96 19.78 8.50
CA PRO A 9 -22.97 19.44 9.49
C PRO A 9 -24.34 19.88 8.97
N THR A 10 -25.25 18.92 8.96
CA THR A 10 -26.62 18.98 8.44
C THR A 10 -27.50 20.00 9.15
N PHE A 11 -28.14 20.87 8.36
CA PHE A 11 -29.60 20.84 8.19
C PHE A 11 -29.91 21.30 6.76
N ASN A 12 -30.49 20.41 5.96
CA ASN A 12 -30.69 20.50 4.49
C ASN A 12 -29.47 20.33 3.57
N SER A 13 -28.29 19.99 4.13
CA SER A 13 -27.11 19.62 3.35
C SER A 13 -26.58 18.24 3.75
N THR A 14 -27.18 17.17 3.22
CA THR A 14 -26.53 15.84 3.18
C THR A 14 -25.34 15.91 2.21
N ALA A 15 -24.50 14.87 2.18
CA ALA A 15 -23.50 14.76 1.10
C ALA A 15 -24.15 14.90 -0.29
N ASP A 16 -25.42 14.50 -0.43
CA ASP A 16 -26.20 14.59 -1.68
C ASP A 16 -26.63 16.02 -2.07
N SER A 17 -26.49 16.99 -1.18
CA SER A 17 -26.82 18.41 -1.42
C SER A 17 -25.61 19.32 -1.31
N PHE A 18 -24.42 18.74 -1.24
CA PHE A 18 -23.16 19.43 -1.44
C PHE A 18 -22.99 19.76 -2.92
N THR A 19 -22.58 21.00 -3.22
CA THR A 19 -22.20 21.43 -4.57
C THR A 19 -20.73 21.84 -4.59
N ALA A 20 -20.08 21.78 -5.75
CA ALA A 20 -18.65 22.13 -5.87
C ALA A 20 -18.36 23.56 -5.36
N ASP A 21 -19.28 24.51 -5.56
CA ASP A 21 -19.15 25.90 -5.09
C ASP A 21 -19.05 26.04 -3.56
N MET A 22 -19.61 25.08 -2.81
CA MET A 22 -19.53 25.07 -1.34
C MET A 22 -18.13 24.79 -0.81
N TYR A 23 -17.24 24.27 -1.66
CA TYR A 23 -15.84 24.07 -1.31
C TYR A 23 -15.06 25.40 -1.24
N ASN A 24 -15.42 26.41 -2.03
CA ASN A 24 -14.69 27.66 -2.10
C ASN A 24 -14.82 28.46 -0.79
N PRO A 25 -13.75 28.64 0.02
CA PRO A 25 -13.85 29.38 1.27
C PRO A 25 -14.26 30.85 1.08
N ALA A 26 -13.94 31.43 -0.08
CA ALA A 26 -14.29 32.80 -0.41
C ALA A 26 -15.79 32.98 -0.70
N SER A 27 -16.53 31.91 -1.02
CA SER A 27 -17.99 31.96 -1.22
C SER A 27 -18.76 31.86 0.11
N TYR A 28 -18.10 31.52 1.21
CA TYR A 28 -18.75 31.32 2.50
C TYR A 28 -18.79 32.59 3.36
N THR A 29 -20.00 32.97 3.79
CA THR A 29 -20.21 34.03 4.77
C THR A 29 -20.78 33.46 6.06
N LYS A 30 -20.06 33.64 7.18
CA LYS A 30 -20.54 33.24 8.51
C LYS A 30 -21.53 34.27 9.06
N THR A 31 -22.82 33.92 9.09
CA THR A 31 -23.84 34.75 9.73
C THR A 31 -23.82 34.55 11.25
N ASN A 32 -23.48 35.59 12.01
CA ASN A 32 -23.56 35.57 13.46
C ASN A 32 -24.93 36.08 13.92
N LEU A 33 -25.71 35.20 14.58
CA LEU A 33 -27.03 35.54 15.10
C LEU A 33 -26.99 35.99 16.58
N LYS A 34 -25.82 35.93 17.23
CA LYS A 34 -25.66 36.39 18.62
C LYS A 34 -25.82 37.92 18.66
N GLY A 35 -26.80 38.40 19.43
CA GLY A 35 -27.05 39.83 19.62
C GLY A 35 -28.15 40.43 18.73
N ASN A 36 -28.80 39.66 17.85
CA ASN A 36 -29.97 40.13 17.11
C ASN A 36 -31.17 40.27 18.06
N THR A 37 -31.63 41.50 18.28
CA THR A 37 -32.76 41.83 19.17
C THR A 37 -34.12 41.76 18.47
N GLN A 38 -34.14 41.66 17.14
CA GLN A 38 -35.35 41.51 16.33
C GLN A 38 -35.26 40.22 15.52
N ILE A 39 -36.31 39.40 15.60
CA ILE A 39 -36.42 38.11 14.92
C ILE A 39 -37.76 38.07 14.19
N THR A 40 -37.77 37.55 12.97
CA THR A 40 -39.00 37.34 12.20
C THR A 40 -39.47 35.90 12.35
N SER A 41 -40.79 35.68 12.35
CA SER A 41 -41.33 34.31 12.34
C SER A 41 -40.79 33.52 11.14
N GLY A 42 -40.30 32.30 11.39
CA GLY A 42 -39.64 31.46 10.38
C GLY A 42 -38.13 31.69 10.23
N GLN A 43 -37.53 32.67 10.92
CA GLN A 43 -36.09 32.88 10.94
C GLN A 43 -35.38 31.82 11.78
N ALA A 44 -34.41 31.11 11.19
CA ALA A 44 -33.58 30.16 11.92
C ALA A 44 -32.69 30.88 12.94
N MET A 45 -32.72 30.44 14.20
CA MET A 45 -32.00 31.08 15.32
C MET A 45 -30.69 30.39 15.70
N TYR A 46 -30.66 29.06 15.59
CA TYR A 46 -29.50 28.24 15.88
C TYR A 46 -29.54 26.99 15.01
N LYS A 47 -28.38 26.32 14.91
CA LYS A 47 -28.25 25.00 14.30
C LYS A 47 -27.93 24.01 15.42
N ILE A 48 -28.56 22.85 15.41
CA ILE A 48 -28.25 21.74 16.31
C ILE A 48 -27.72 20.59 15.47
N ALA A 49 -26.53 20.09 15.80
CA ALA A 49 -26.07 18.80 15.33
C ALA A 49 -26.51 17.74 16.36
N THR A 50 -27.35 16.80 15.94
CA THR A 50 -27.92 15.75 16.81
C THR A 50 -27.25 14.39 16.62
N SER A 51 -26.24 14.30 15.75
CA SER A 51 -25.58 13.05 15.36
C SER A 51 -24.07 13.23 15.28
N GLU A 52 -23.35 12.17 15.64
CA GLU A 52 -21.92 12.02 15.38
C GLU A 52 -21.64 11.51 13.96
N ASN A 53 -22.67 11.28 13.13
CA ASN A 53 -22.51 10.93 11.72
C ASN A 53 -22.39 12.20 10.87
N TRP A 54 -21.29 12.32 10.14
CA TRP A 54 -21.01 13.46 9.25
C TRP A 54 -20.04 13.11 8.15
N SER A 55 -19.91 14.03 7.21
CA SER A 55 -19.05 13.85 6.06
C SER A 55 -18.10 15.02 5.87
N ILE A 56 -16.87 14.69 5.46
CA ILE A 56 -15.89 15.63 4.94
C ILE A 56 -15.79 15.41 3.44
N MET A 57 -15.90 16.49 2.66
CA MET A 57 -15.72 16.46 1.21
C MET A 57 -14.32 17.00 0.86
N VAL A 58 -13.50 16.14 0.25
CA VAL A 58 -12.12 16.45 -0.15
C VAL A 58 -12.02 16.42 -1.67
N PRO A 59 -11.73 17.54 -2.36
CA PRO A 59 -11.55 17.49 -3.81
C PRO A 59 -10.30 16.70 -4.16
N VAL A 60 -10.38 15.96 -5.27
CA VAL A 60 -9.26 15.18 -5.81
C VAL A 60 -9.17 15.36 -7.32
N THR A 61 -7.99 15.20 -7.88
CA THR A 61 -7.79 15.15 -9.34
C THR A 61 -8.32 13.83 -9.90
N ASP A 62 -8.46 13.76 -11.23
CA ASP A 62 -8.83 12.51 -11.90
C ASP A 62 -7.81 11.39 -11.67
N GLU A 63 -6.52 11.73 -11.64
CA GLU A 63 -5.43 10.80 -11.36
C GLU A 63 -5.49 10.29 -9.91
N GLU A 64 -5.71 11.18 -8.94
CA GLU A 64 -5.87 10.81 -7.54
C GLU A 64 -7.08 9.90 -7.33
N ALA A 65 -8.22 10.24 -7.93
CA ALA A 65 -9.41 9.42 -7.88
C ALA A 65 -9.20 8.03 -8.51
N ALA A 66 -8.47 7.93 -9.62
CA ALA A 66 -8.13 6.65 -10.23
C ALA A 66 -7.31 5.77 -9.28
N ARG A 67 -6.33 6.33 -8.57
CA ARG A 67 -5.57 5.57 -7.56
C ARG A 67 -6.45 5.09 -6.41
N TYR A 68 -7.34 5.93 -5.88
CA TYR A 68 -8.25 5.52 -4.82
C TYR A 68 -9.31 4.51 -5.28
N GLN A 69 -9.63 4.49 -6.58
CA GLN A 69 -10.55 3.50 -7.14
C GLN A 69 -9.99 2.07 -7.02
N GLU A 70 -8.67 1.89 -7.03
CA GLU A 70 -8.00 0.60 -6.83
C GLU A 70 -8.13 0.07 -5.39
N GLU A 71 -8.39 0.95 -4.41
CA GLU A 71 -8.61 0.55 -3.01
C GLU A 71 -10.04 0.03 -2.76
N ILE A 72 -10.95 0.24 -3.71
CA ILE A 72 -12.33 -0.27 -3.64
C ILE A 72 -12.32 -1.74 -4.05
N GLY A 73 -12.63 -2.64 -3.11
CA GLY A 73 -12.70 -4.07 -3.38
C GLY A 73 -13.76 -4.42 -4.43
N GLU A 74 -13.58 -5.53 -5.15
CA GLU A 74 -14.39 -5.94 -6.32
C GLU A 74 -15.92 -5.95 -6.10
N ASN A 75 -16.37 -6.09 -4.85
CA ASN A 75 -17.79 -6.12 -4.47
C ASN A 75 -18.18 -4.98 -3.49
N SER A 76 -17.46 -3.87 -3.51
CA SER A 76 -17.69 -2.70 -2.67
C SER A 76 -17.85 -1.44 -3.52
N ASP A 77 -18.50 -0.43 -2.96
CA ASP A 77 -18.58 0.93 -3.50
C ASP A 77 -17.75 1.94 -2.67
N SER A 78 -17.08 1.43 -1.63
CA SER A 78 -16.35 2.21 -0.64
C SER A 78 -15.13 1.46 -0.12
N PHE A 79 -14.23 2.22 0.50
CA PHE A 79 -13.03 1.73 1.17
C PHE A 79 -12.83 2.49 2.48
N VAL A 80 -11.91 2.05 3.33
CA VAL A 80 -11.58 2.73 4.58
C VAL A 80 -10.31 3.55 4.38
N LEU A 81 -10.38 4.83 4.75
CA LEU A 81 -9.25 5.75 4.70
C LEU A 81 -8.94 6.25 6.11
N HIS A 82 -7.66 6.24 6.46
CA HIS A 82 -7.15 6.83 7.68
C HIS A 82 -7.10 8.35 7.52
N VAL A 83 -7.56 9.07 8.54
CA VAL A 83 -7.70 10.52 8.55
C VAL A 83 -7.04 11.05 9.80
N LYS A 84 -6.03 11.91 9.61
CA LYS A 84 -5.42 12.69 10.69
C LYS A 84 -5.88 14.15 10.60
N PHE A 85 -6.48 14.66 11.67
CA PHE A 85 -6.91 16.05 11.76
C PHE A 85 -5.73 16.94 12.13
N ARG A 86 -5.41 17.95 11.30
CA ARG A 86 -4.27 18.86 11.59
C ARG A 86 -4.50 19.80 12.76
N LYS A 87 -5.77 20.04 13.12
CA LYS A 87 -6.14 20.96 14.20
C LYS A 87 -5.58 20.52 15.56
N ASP A 88 -5.58 19.22 15.82
CA ASP A 88 -5.25 18.63 17.13
C ASP A 88 -4.46 17.32 17.05
N ASP A 89 -3.96 16.97 15.86
CA ASP A 89 -3.22 15.74 15.55
C ASP A 89 -3.99 14.43 15.85
N THR A 90 -5.30 14.50 16.06
CA THR A 90 -6.09 13.30 16.34
C THR A 90 -6.41 12.51 15.08
N GLU A 91 -6.55 11.20 15.23
CA GLU A 91 -6.66 10.26 14.12
C GLU A 91 -7.96 9.44 14.20
N THR A 92 -8.50 9.06 13.04
CA THR A 92 -9.69 8.23 12.90
C THR A 92 -9.74 7.55 11.55
N ASN A 93 -10.59 6.54 11.42
CA ASN A 93 -10.91 5.92 10.14
C ASN A 93 -12.23 6.45 9.61
N ALA A 94 -12.31 6.63 8.28
CA ALA A 94 -13.50 7.09 7.59
C ALA A 94 -13.88 6.12 6.46
N THR A 95 -15.16 5.77 6.39
CA THR A 95 -15.71 5.07 5.23
C THR A 95 -15.78 6.04 4.07
N THR A 96 -15.05 5.76 3.00
CA THR A 96 -14.77 6.70 1.93
C THR A 96 -15.42 6.26 0.64
N TYR A 97 -16.08 7.21 -0.03
CA TYR A 97 -16.67 7.05 -1.35
C TYR A 97 -16.05 8.04 -2.32
N ILE A 98 -15.90 7.65 -3.59
CA ILE A 98 -15.54 8.58 -4.66
C ILE A 98 -16.84 9.13 -5.26
N LYS A 99 -16.98 10.45 -5.28
CA LYS A 99 -18.14 11.16 -5.85
C LYS A 99 -17.70 12.06 -6.99
N ASN A 100 -18.52 12.11 -8.04
CA ASN A 100 -18.39 13.09 -9.11
C ASN A 100 -19.53 14.08 -9.00
N LEU A 101 -19.21 15.36 -8.83
CA LEU A 101 -20.15 16.46 -8.67
C LEU A 101 -19.79 17.54 -9.69
N ASP A 102 -20.67 17.75 -10.68
CA ASP A 102 -20.51 18.75 -11.75
C ASP A 102 -19.15 18.70 -12.48
N GLY A 103 -18.59 17.49 -12.65
CA GLY A 103 -17.31 17.26 -13.33
C GLY A 103 -16.07 17.33 -12.41
N GLN A 104 -16.23 17.74 -11.15
CA GLN A 104 -15.17 17.68 -10.13
C GLN A 104 -15.32 16.43 -9.28
N LYS A 105 -14.22 15.69 -9.09
CA LYS A 105 -14.19 14.52 -8.20
C LYS A 105 -13.87 14.91 -6.76
N PHE A 106 -14.52 14.19 -5.84
CA PHE A 106 -14.36 14.34 -4.41
C PHE A 106 -14.25 12.97 -3.73
N LEU A 107 -13.46 12.89 -2.67
CA LEU A 107 -13.60 11.86 -1.64
C LEU A 107 -14.63 12.35 -0.62
N GLN A 108 -15.69 11.57 -0.44
CA GLN A 108 -16.64 11.73 0.65
C GLN A 108 -16.21 10.83 1.80
N LEU A 109 -15.62 11.41 2.84
CA LEU A 109 -15.19 10.71 4.04
C LEU A 109 -16.36 10.71 5.04
N ASN A 110 -16.98 9.57 5.29
CA ASN A 110 -18.03 9.42 6.28
C ASN A 110 -17.44 9.00 7.63
N LEU A 111 -17.75 9.78 8.67
CA LEU A 111 -17.30 9.59 10.03
C LEU A 111 -18.50 9.44 10.96
N ASN A 112 -18.31 8.71 12.06
CA ASN A 112 -19.31 8.48 13.11
C ASN A 112 -18.82 8.94 14.50
N ASN A 113 -17.77 9.76 14.53
CA ASN A 113 -17.12 10.28 15.73
C ASN A 113 -16.56 11.68 15.47
N SER A 114 -16.01 12.32 16.49
CA SER A 114 -15.28 13.59 16.40
C SER A 114 -16.11 14.81 15.97
N MET A 115 -17.43 14.68 15.74
CA MET A 115 -18.28 15.81 15.32
C MET A 115 -18.21 16.95 16.34
N VAL A 116 -18.29 16.64 17.64
CA VAL A 116 -18.26 17.64 18.72
C VAL A 116 -17.03 18.57 18.65
N ARG A 117 -15.89 18.09 18.12
CA ARG A 117 -14.64 18.86 18.01
C ARG A 117 -14.65 19.87 16.85
N PHE A 118 -15.49 19.60 15.85
CA PHE A 118 -15.49 20.29 14.57
C PHE A 118 -16.85 20.89 14.19
N VAL A 119 -17.88 20.76 15.04
CA VAL A 119 -19.24 21.27 14.77
C VAL A 119 -19.29 22.77 14.46
N SER A 120 -18.31 23.54 14.94
CA SER A 120 -18.17 24.97 14.67
C SER A 120 -17.42 25.32 13.38
N ASP A 121 -16.79 24.32 12.77
CA ASP A 121 -15.83 24.47 11.69
C ASP A 121 -16.49 24.08 10.38
N ARG A 122 -16.49 25.01 9.41
CA ARG A 122 -16.97 24.73 8.05
C ARG A 122 -15.88 24.14 7.17
N TYR A 123 -14.62 24.39 7.51
CA TYR A 123 -13.45 23.88 6.82
C TYR A 123 -12.50 23.27 7.84
N ILE A 124 -12.00 22.07 7.55
CA ILE A 124 -10.98 21.37 8.34
C ILE A 124 -9.85 20.99 7.39
N GLU A 125 -8.62 21.05 7.90
CA GLU A 125 -7.47 20.46 7.23
C GLU A 125 -7.25 19.04 7.73
N VAL A 126 -7.16 18.11 6.79
CA VAL A 126 -6.92 16.69 7.07
C VAL A 126 -5.70 16.20 6.30
N GLU A 127 -5.02 15.23 6.87
CA GLU A 127 -4.08 14.38 6.16
C GLU A 127 -4.75 13.03 5.92
N LEU A 128 -4.77 12.63 4.65
CA LEU A 128 -5.33 11.36 4.22
C LEU A 128 -4.21 10.34 4.07
N GLY A 129 -4.39 9.18 4.68
CA GLY A 129 -3.54 8.02 4.51
C GLY A 129 -4.39 6.77 4.35
N SER A 130 -3.88 5.75 3.68
CA SER A 130 -4.44 4.42 3.84
C SER A 130 -3.99 3.91 5.22
N ASP A 131 -4.81 3.16 5.97
CA ASP A 131 -4.31 2.40 7.13
C ASP A 131 -3.20 1.40 6.73
N LYS A 132 -3.01 1.19 5.43
CA LYS A 132 -1.85 0.53 4.80
C LYS A 132 -0.55 1.35 4.85
N ASN A 133 -0.56 2.61 5.30
CA ASN A 133 0.63 3.46 5.43
C ASN A 133 1.41 3.22 6.73
N THR A 134 1.21 2.10 7.41
CA THR A 134 2.18 1.58 8.39
C THR A 134 3.31 0.83 7.67
N GLY A 135 3.98 1.55 6.76
CA GLY A 135 5.18 1.07 6.10
C GLY A 135 6.45 1.46 6.85
N LEU A 136 7.55 0.77 6.55
CA LEU A 136 8.86 1.14 7.05
C LEU A 136 9.44 2.23 6.15
N LYS A 137 9.92 3.32 6.75
CA LYS A 137 10.69 4.34 6.02
C LYS A 137 12.12 3.84 5.84
N ILE A 138 12.56 3.75 4.60
CA ILE A 138 13.94 3.40 4.26
C ILE A 138 14.54 4.46 3.32
N PRO A 139 15.83 4.78 3.45
CA PRO A 139 16.49 5.72 2.55
C PRO A 139 16.55 5.12 1.14
N ASN A 140 16.35 5.95 0.11
CA ASN A 140 16.37 5.49 -1.28
C ASN A 140 17.72 4.85 -1.67
N SER A 141 18.82 5.30 -1.05
CA SER A 141 20.17 4.75 -1.25
C SER A 141 20.31 3.29 -0.82
N ALA A 142 19.43 2.78 0.05
CA ALA A 142 19.47 1.38 0.49
C ALA A 142 18.85 0.42 -0.55
N ILE A 143 18.03 0.94 -1.47
CA ILE A 143 17.25 0.11 -2.39
C ILE A 143 18.11 -0.35 -3.57
N VAL A 144 18.09 -1.64 -3.82
CA VAL A 144 18.75 -2.30 -4.95
C VAL A 144 17.78 -3.13 -5.76
N GLU A 145 18.13 -3.41 -7.00
CA GLU A 145 17.45 -4.40 -7.85
C GLU A 145 18.31 -5.63 -8.03
N LYS A 146 17.72 -6.81 -7.78
CA LYS A 146 18.36 -8.10 -8.03
C LYS A 146 17.50 -8.92 -8.99
N GLU A 147 18.15 -9.60 -9.93
CA GLU A 147 17.48 -10.48 -10.88
C GLU A 147 17.35 -11.90 -10.31
N PHE A 148 16.15 -12.45 -10.41
CA PHE A 148 15.81 -13.78 -9.94
C PHE A 148 15.29 -14.64 -11.08
N LEU A 149 15.48 -15.94 -10.96
CA LEU A 149 14.85 -16.92 -11.84
C LEU A 149 13.39 -17.15 -11.39
N VAL A 150 12.47 -17.25 -12.34
CA VAL A 150 11.06 -17.53 -12.07
C VAL A 150 10.81 -19.02 -12.21
N VAL A 151 10.45 -19.67 -11.11
CA VAL A 151 10.21 -21.12 -11.04
C VAL A 151 8.74 -21.35 -10.72
N PRO A 152 7.96 -22.02 -11.59
CA PRO A 152 6.56 -22.33 -11.27
C PRO A 152 6.47 -23.28 -10.07
N LYS A 153 5.60 -22.97 -9.11
CA LYS A 153 5.44 -23.73 -7.85
C LYS A 153 5.16 -25.21 -8.07
N LYS A 154 4.47 -25.56 -9.16
CA LYS A 154 4.17 -26.96 -9.52
C LYS A 154 5.42 -27.82 -9.77
N TYR A 155 6.59 -27.23 -10.04
CA TYR A 155 7.85 -27.96 -10.18
C TYR A 155 8.69 -27.99 -8.89
N VAL A 156 8.22 -27.36 -7.81
CA VAL A 156 8.91 -27.33 -6.53
C VAL A 156 8.39 -28.47 -5.66
N GLY A 157 9.31 -29.28 -5.15
CA GLY A 157 9.05 -30.38 -4.24
C GLY A 157 9.85 -30.26 -2.95
N LYS A 158 9.60 -31.18 -2.02
CA LYS A 158 10.37 -31.34 -0.79
C LYS A 158 11.48 -32.37 -1.00
N GLY A 159 12.68 -32.06 -0.50
CA GLY A 159 13.78 -33.04 -0.48
C GLY A 159 13.56 -34.13 0.58
N ASP A 160 14.42 -35.16 0.55
CA ASP A 160 14.32 -36.34 1.43
C ASP A 160 14.30 -35.99 2.94
N ASN A 161 14.94 -34.88 3.34
CA ASN A 161 14.93 -34.40 4.72
C ASN A 161 13.74 -33.48 5.06
N SER A 162 12.71 -33.40 4.20
CA SER A 162 11.42 -32.69 4.34
C SER A 162 11.45 -31.18 4.67
N SER A 163 12.62 -30.61 4.90
CA SER A 163 12.79 -29.25 5.44
C SER A 163 13.04 -28.20 4.36
N SER A 164 13.67 -28.57 3.25
CA SER A 164 14.05 -27.66 2.16
C SER A 164 13.15 -27.84 0.94
N ASP A 165 12.74 -26.70 0.37
CA ASP A 165 12.14 -26.66 -0.96
C ASP A 165 13.24 -26.80 -2.02
N GLY A 166 12.93 -27.46 -3.12
CA GLY A 166 13.86 -27.68 -4.22
C GLY A 166 13.18 -28.12 -5.50
N VAL A 167 13.97 -28.24 -6.56
CA VAL A 167 13.53 -28.71 -7.87
C VAL A 167 14.31 -29.95 -8.27
N ILE A 168 13.70 -30.80 -9.09
CA ILE A 168 14.38 -31.95 -9.68
C ILE A 168 14.97 -31.50 -11.02
N LYS A 169 16.27 -31.22 -11.06
CA LYS A 169 17.00 -30.83 -12.27
C LYS A 169 17.33 -32.08 -13.10
N ILE A 170 17.04 -32.01 -14.40
CA ILE A 170 17.34 -33.06 -15.37
C ILE A 170 18.56 -32.66 -16.18
N THR A 171 19.58 -33.51 -16.18
CA THR A 171 20.80 -33.36 -16.97
C THR A 171 20.91 -34.49 -17.99
N LYS A 172 21.50 -34.19 -19.15
CA LYS A 172 21.73 -35.17 -20.22
C LYS A 172 23.22 -35.34 -20.47
N ASP A 173 23.68 -36.59 -20.50
CA ASP A 173 25.05 -36.89 -20.91
C ASP A 173 25.21 -36.77 -22.44
N LYS A 174 26.46 -36.90 -22.93
CA LYS A 174 26.78 -36.83 -24.38
C LYS A 174 26.12 -37.95 -25.21
N ARG A 175 25.55 -38.97 -24.58
CA ARG A 175 24.85 -40.10 -25.21
C ARG A 175 23.32 -39.97 -25.09
N GLY A 176 22.83 -38.87 -24.52
CA GLY A 176 21.40 -38.59 -24.33
C GLY A 176 20.77 -39.29 -23.13
N LYS A 177 21.56 -39.91 -22.24
CA LYS A 177 21.03 -40.50 -21.01
C LYS A 177 20.71 -39.40 -20.00
N GLU A 178 19.48 -39.42 -19.48
CA GLU A 178 19.02 -38.49 -18.45
C GLU A 178 19.47 -38.94 -17.05
N SER A 179 19.83 -37.96 -16.22
CA SER A 179 19.99 -38.09 -14.77
C SER A 179 19.20 -36.99 -14.07
N ALA A 180 18.63 -37.34 -12.92
CA ALA A 180 17.88 -36.43 -12.07
C ALA A 180 18.68 -36.09 -10.81
N GLU A 181 18.71 -34.82 -10.44
CA GLU A 181 19.38 -34.29 -9.25
C GLU A 181 18.41 -33.36 -8.51
N PHE A 182 18.30 -33.51 -7.18
CA PHE A 182 17.53 -32.57 -6.38
C PHE A 182 18.38 -31.35 -6.04
N VAL A 183 17.97 -30.18 -6.52
CA VAL A 183 18.63 -28.90 -6.27
C VAL A 183 17.79 -28.11 -5.29
N SER A 184 18.34 -27.84 -4.10
CA SER A 184 17.67 -27.00 -3.11
C SER A 184 17.58 -25.55 -3.60
N ILE A 185 16.44 -24.91 -3.37
CA ILE A 185 16.19 -23.52 -3.74
C ILE A 185 15.91 -22.68 -2.51
N ASN A 186 16.33 -21.41 -2.56
CA ASN A 186 15.91 -20.39 -1.61
C ASN A 186 15.04 -19.37 -2.36
N ALA A 187 13.77 -19.29 -1.98
CA ALA A 187 12.86 -18.30 -2.54
C ALA A 187 13.03 -16.96 -1.82
N TYR A 188 13.05 -15.88 -2.61
CA TYR A 188 13.14 -14.50 -2.15
C TYR A 188 11.84 -13.71 -2.36
N ALA A 189 10.93 -14.27 -3.15
CA ALA A 189 9.61 -13.76 -3.40
C ALA A 189 8.69 -14.90 -3.87
N GLU A 190 7.39 -14.69 -3.81
CA GLU A 190 6.41 -15.58 -4.45
C GLU A 190 5.23 -14.80 -5.04
N THR A 191 4.61 -15.37 -6.06
CA THR A 191 3.22 -15.09 -6.44
C THR A 191 2.36 -16.31 -6.10
N ASP A 192 1.10 -16.31 -6.48
CA ASP A 192 0.23 -17.49 -6.35
C ASP A 192 0.80 -18.71 -7.08
N ASP A 193 1.43 -18.52 -8.24
CA ASP A 193 1.86 -19.60 -9.13
C ASP A 193 3.37 -19.84 -9.20
N SER A 194 4.21 -18.90 -8.76
CA SER A 194 5.65 -18.94 -8.97
C SER A 194 6.47 -18.52 -7.76
N TYR A 195 7.68 -19.07 -7.65
CA TYR A 195 8.74 -18.58 -6.77
C TYR A 195 9.79 -17.81 -7.55
N TYR A 196 10.41 -16.83 -6.89
CA TYR A 196 11.58 -16.12 -7.40
C TYR A 196 12.80 -16.60 -6.62
N VAL A 197 13.71 -17.26 -7.31
CA VAL A 197 14.85 -17.96 -6.70
C VAL A 197 16.17 -17.37 -7.20
N SER A 198 17.22 -17.45 -6.39
CA SER A 198 18.55 -17.03 -6.81
C SER A 198 19.07 -17.92 -7.96
N GLN A 199 19.95 -17.34 -8.78
CA GLN A 199 20.56 -18.03 -9.92
C GLN A 199 21.85 -18.79 -9.53
N ASP A 200 22.06 -19.09 -8.25
CA ASP A 200 23.33 -19.64 -7.76
C ASP A 200 23.52 -21.10 -8.21
N ASN A 201 22.45 -21.89 -8.20
CA ASN A 201 22.48 -23.33 -8.53
C ASN A 201 21.59 -23.69 -9.74
N LEU A 202 20.85 -22.71 -10.26
CA LEU A 202 19.92 -22.85 -11.38
C LEU A 202 20.11 -21.69 -12.35
N SER A 203 19.92 -21.96 -13.63
CA SER A 203 20.08 -20.97 -14.68
C SER A 203 19.01 -21.13 -15.76
N VAL A 204 18.78 -20.07 -16.53
CA VAL A 204 17.98 -20.14 -17.75
C VAL A 204 18.55 -21.21 -18.68
N GLY A 205 17.67 -22.06 -19.20
CA GLY A 205 18.00 -23.23 -20.02
C GLY A 205 18.07 -24.54 -19.24
N ASP A 206 18.17 -24.51 -17.91
CA ASP A 206 18.08 -25.74 -17.11
C ASP A 206 16.69 -26.37 -17.24
N THR A 207 16.66 -27.70 -17.38
CA THR A 207 15.41 -28.46 -17.41
C THR A 207 15.13 -29.00 -16.01
N ILE A 208 13.92 -28.76 -15.53
CA ILE A 208 13.40 -29.29 -14.27
C ILE A 208 12.20 -30.22 -14.53
N GLN A 209 11.96 -31.17 -13.63
CA GLN A 209 10.85 -32.11 -13.72
C GLN A 209 9.89 -31.92 -12.56
N MET A 210 8.59 -32.06 -12.86
CA MET A 210 7.54 -31.99 -11.87
C MET A 210 7.64 -33.18 -10.91
N PRO A 211 7.51 -32.97 -9.58
CA PRO A 211 7.45 -34.07 -8.62
C PRO A 211 6.36 -35.08 -9.00
N ASP A 212 6.66 -36.38 -8.86
CA ASP A 212 5.73 -37.49 -9.15
C ASP A 212 5.19 -37.54 -10.59
N SER A 213 5.82 -36.84 -11.54
CA SER A 213 5.43 -36.77 -12.95
C SER A 213 6.66 -36.84 -13.86
N SER A 214 6.46 -37.15 -15.14
CA SER A 214 7.48 -37.05 -16.19
C SER A 214 7.43 -35.72 -16.94
N GLU A 215 6.54 -34.80 -16.55
CA GLU A 215 6.44 -33.46 -17.14
C GLU A 215 7.71 -32.65 -16.85
N GLN A 216 8.43 -32.29 -17.90
CA GLN A 216 9.63 -31.47 -17.84
C GLN A 216 9.34 -30.03 -18.29
N TYR A 217 10.08 -29.08 -17.73
CA TYR A 217 10.01 -27.66 -18.06
C TYR A 217 11.41 -27.07 -18.13
N SER A 218 11.70 -26.34 -19.20
CA SER A 218 12.95 -25.59 -19.32
C SER A 218 12.74 -24.19 -18.74
N LEU A 219 13.56 -23.86 -17.75
CA LEU A 219 13.61 -22.55 -17.11
C LEU A 219 13.96 -21.48 -18.15
N LYS A 220 13.13 -20.46 -18.28
CA LYS A 220 13.27 -19.45 -19.35
C LYS A 220 13.07 -18.00 -18.89
N ASP A 221 12.39 -17.82 -17.77
CA ASP A 221 11.91 -16.52 -17.32
C ASP A 221 12.76 -16.01 -16.15
N THR A 222 13.23 -14.76 -16.23
CA THR A 222 13.83 -14.01 -15.12
C THR A 222 12.99 -12.78 -14.79
N ALA A 223 13.13 -12.29 -13.57
CA ALA A 223 12.47 -11.06 -13.14
C ALA A 223 13.32 -10.30 -12.13
N LYS A 224 13.35 -8.98 -12.26
CA LYS A 224 13.99 -8.11 -11.27
C LYS A 224 13.03 -7.84 -10.11
N ARG A 225 13.57 -7.87 -8.89
CA ARG A 225 12.87 -7.46 -7.67
C ARG A 225 13.68 -6.39 -6.94
N LYS A 226 12.95 -5.40 -6.43
CA LYS A 226 13.51 -4.40 -5.52
C LYS A 226 13.65 -5.01 -4.13
N GLY A 227 14.73 -4.64 -3.45
CA GLY A 227 15.00 -5.09 -2.09
C GLY A 227 16.05 -4.24 -1.41
N VAL A 228 16.38 -4.64 -0.20
CA VAL A 228 17.46 -4.07 0.63
C VAL A 228 18.31 -5.21 1.18
N TYR A 229 19.55 -4.91 1.56
CA TYR A 229 20.38 -5.87 2.28
C TYR A 229 20.18 -5.74 3.79
N ASN A 230 19.63 -6.76 4.40
CA ASN A 230 19.54 -6.92 5.85
C ASN A 230 20.88 -7.43 6.40
N MET A 231 21.32 -6.89 7.53
CA MET A 231 22.64 -7.12 8.12
C MET A 231 22.58 -7.79 9.51
N ASP A 232 21.39 -8.18 9.99
CA ASP A 232 21.20 -8.65 11.38
C ASP A 232 22.00 -9.92 11.71
N LYS A 233 22.33 -10.73 10.71
CA LYS A 233 23.07 -11.99 10.88
C LYS A 233 24.58 -11.83 10.78
N GLY A 234 25.10 -10.61 10.72
CA GLY A 234 26.54 -10.33 10.54
C GLY A 234 27.01 -10.44 9.08
N TYR A 235 26.12 -10.77 8.16
CA TYR A 235 26.35 -10.76 6.72
C TYR A 235 25.10 -10.26 5.97
N ALA A 236 25.30 -9.73 4.77
CA ALA A 236 24.26 -9.14 3.94
C ALA A 236 23.31 -10.20 3.37
N ILE A 237 22.01 -10.05 3.61
CA ILE A 237 20.95 -10.90 3.09
C ILE A 237 19.94 -10.05 2.33
N PHE A 238 19.71 -10.34 1.05
CA PHE A 238 18.69 -9.62 0.29
C PHE A 238 17.28 -9.93 0.83
N ARG A 239 16.53 -8.87 1.11
CA ARG A 239 15.11 -8.91 1.49
C ARG A 239 14.29 -8.11 0.50
N GLN A 240 13.25 -8.73 -0.05
CA GLN A 240 12.37 -8.05 -0.99
C GLN A 240 11.59 -6.94 -0.29
N ILE A 241 11.40 -5.82 -0.98
CA ILE A 241 10.52 -4.75 -0.52
C ILE A 241 9.40 -4.51 -1.53
N GLU A 242 8.28 -4.00 -1.03
CA GLU A 242 7.16 -3.52 -1.84
C GLU A 242 7.00 -2.03 -1.53
N VAL A 243 7.28 -1.17 -2.50
CA VAL A 243 7.25 0.29 -2.31
C VAL A 243 5.81 0.77 -2.39
N ILE A 244 5.33 1.43 -1.33
CA ILE A 244 3.99 2.01 -1.24
C ILE A 244 4.01 3.46 -1.75
N SER A 245 5.03 4.21 -1.38
CA SER A 245 5.25 5.59 -1.82
C SER A 245 6.72 5.98 -1.70
N ASP A 246 7.14 6.98 -2.45
CA ASP A 246 8.50 7.51 -2.42
C ASP A 246 8.54 9.03 -2.58
N ASN A 247 9.67 9.61 -2.18
CA ASN A 247 10.07 10.99 -2.46
C ASN A 247 11.58 11.03 -2.74
N GLU A 248 12.19 12.22 -2.83
CA GLU A 248 13.62 12.35 -3.15
C GLU A 248 14.56 11.77 -2.07
N GLU A 249 14.15 11.74 -0.80
CA GLU A 249 15.00 11.30 0.32
C GLU A 249 14.78 9.83 0.71
N TYR A 250 13.51 9.39 0.75
CA TYR A 250 13.15 8.08 1.29
C TYR A 250 11.96 7.44 0.56
N SER A 251 11.85 6.12 0.72
CA SER A 251 10.70 5.30 0.33
C SER A 251 9.98 4.74 1.56
N VAL A 252 8.66 4.65 1.48
CA VAL A 252 7.82 3.90 2.44
C VAL A 252 7.54 2.53 1.85
N VAL A 253 7.93 1.48 2.54
CA VAL A 253 7.77 0.09 2.08
C VAL A 253 6.80 -0.69 2.96
N GLN A 254 6.08 -1.65 2.37
CA GLN A 254 5.15 -2.51 3.10
C GLN A 254 5.87 -3.33 4.18
N SER A 255 5.29 -3.34 5.38
CA SER A 255 5.77 -4.12 6.51
C SER A 255 5.03 -5.46 6.60
N GLY A 256 5.62 -6.44 7.29
CA GLY A 256 4.98 -7.73 7.54
C GLY A 256 4.86 -8.65 6.32
N THR A 257 5.60 -8.37 5.25
CA THR A 257 5.67 -9.26 4.08
C THR A 257 6.55 -10.49 4.39
N LYS A 258 6.21 -11.64 3.80
CA LYS A 258 6.87 -12.94 4.10
C LYS A 258 8.38 -12.92 3.85
N PHE A 259 8.83 -12.23 2.81
CA PHE A 259 10.25 -12.17 2.40
C PHE A 259 10.92 -10.83 2.68
N GLY A 260 10.19 -9.89 3.28
CA GLY A 260 10.67 -8.53 3.49
C GLY A 260 11.35 -8.31 4.83
N ILE A 261 11.35 -7.04 5.22
CA ILE A 261 12.01 -6.53 6.42
C ILE A 261 10.98 -6.23 7.52
N SER A 262 11.43 -6.30 8.76
CA SER A 262 10.66 -5.97 9.95
C SER A 262 11.12 -4.65 10.57
N LEU A 263 10.27 -4.11 11.45
CA LEU A 263 10.67 -2.98 12.28
C LEU A 263 11.89 -3.40 13.12
N TYR A 264 12.93 -2.55 13.13
CA TYR A 264 14.22 -2.74 13.80
C TYR A 264 15.25 -3.63 13.09
N ASP A 265 14.94 -4.16 11.90
CA ASP A 265 15.94 -4.81 11.07
C ASP A 265 17.06 -3.81 10.70
N HIS A 266 18.32 -4.21 10.86
CA HIS A 266 19.44 -3.41 10.38
C HIS A 266 19.61 -3.63 8.88
N ILE A 267 19.60 -2.55 8.11
CA ILE A 267 19.81 -2.60 6.66
C ILE A 267 21.04 -1.79 6.25
N ALA A 268 21.67 -2.17 5.14
CA ALA A 268 22.71 -1.39 4.52
C ALA A 268 22.19 -0.01 4.09
N LEU A 269 22.88 1.06 4.48
CA LEU A 269 22.48 2.43 4.15
C LEU A 269 22.67 2.74 2.66
N ASN A 270 23.74 2.22 2.07
CA ASN A 270 24.01 2.30 0.63
C ASN A 270 24.03 0.88 0.06
N GLY A 271 22.93 0.47 -0.57
CA GLY A 271 22.81 -0.88 -1.11
C GLY A 271 23.72 -1.12 -2.33
N SER A 272 24.16 -0.05 -3.02
CA SER A 272 25.06 -0.18 -4.17
C SER A 272 26.50 -0.58 -3.81
N GLU A 273 26.87 -0.42 -2.53
CA GLU A 273 28.19 -0.77 -2.00
C GLU A 273 28.22 -2.16 -1.34
N VAL A 274 27.09 -2.87 -1.33
CA VAL A 274 26.93 -4.16 -0.64
C VAL A 274 26.52 -5.24 -1.63
N GLN A 275 27.12 -6.42 -1.49
CA GLN A 275 26.73 -7.64 -2.19
C GLN A 275 26.20 -8.69 -1.22
N GLU A 276 25.38 -9.61 -1.72
CA GLU A 276 24.89 -10.75 -0.95
C GLU A 276 26.05 -11.52 -0.31
N GLY A 277 25.99 -11.77 1.00
CA GLY A 277 27.01 -12.51 1.73
C GLY A 277 28.19 -11.67 2.23
N ASP A 278 28.25 -10.37 1.94
CA ASP A 278 29.28 -9.49 2.49
C ASP A 278 29.18 -9.40 4.02
N PHE A 279 30.32 -9.49 4.70
CA PHE A 279 30.40 -9.44 6.16
C PHE A 279 30.48 -7.99 6.67
N LEU A 280 29.89 -7.74 7.83
CA LEU A 280 30.18 -6.53 8.60
C LEU A 280 31.62 -6.63 9.14
N ASN A 281 32.51 -5.75 8.67
CA ASN A 281 33.81 -5.51 9.30
C ASN A 281 33.70 -4.43 10.39
#